data_AF-K3YDB3-F1
#
_entry.id   AF-K3YDB3-F1
#
_cell.length_a   1.000
_cell.length_b   1.000
_cell.length_c   1.000
_cell.angle_alpha   90.00
_cell.angle_beta   90.00
_cell.angle_gamma   90.00
#
_symmetry.space_group_name_H-M   'P 1'
#
loop_
_entity.id
_entity.type
_entity.pdbx_description
1 polymer ?
#
loop_
_entity_poly.entity_id
_entity_poly.type
_entity_poly.pdbx_seq_one_letter_code
_entity_poly.pdbx_strand_id
1 'polypeptide(L)'
;MASNHLPVCCCGDSGIDREDPHQALLDTICGFYVEALDRLPIRDYPNPIHCLSVAGHCYGLLEPVSNVILHATGQGPYKREDITTEFLDKMHSSWYWQNTAERSLDGLTTFLMSGYRYLTLEQAVGYLYLAKADIYLAMDLVEREFDTQCLVEEALLPSFDDDAWILTIKDSLMYAAMAAEHPNPDRLVALATETFVADHVDRIAAWLRTDQLCKVAVDDIYSSLKYGRAPDGRYLYNLRLSYPDTDDAVVPVASCQNLNTCTHRCSSLLKDQQAGWDSEVSPCDYG
;
A
#
# COMPACT_ATOMS: atom_id res chain seq x y z
N MET A 1 -11.70 26.79 1.84
CA MET A 1 -11.38 25.59 2.63
C MET A 1 -12.59 24.67 2.54
N ALA A 2 -12.63 23.83 1.51
CA ALA A 2 -13.70 22.87 1.29
C ALA A 2 -13.22 21.51 1.80
N SER A 3 -13.97 20.95 2.75
CA SER A 3 -13.77 19.61 3.30
C SER A 3 -14.10 18.60 2.20
N ASN A 4 -13.11 17.94 1.64
CA ASN A 4 -13.29 16.84 0.69
C ASN A 4 -13.42 15.53 1.47
N HIS A 5 -14.61 15.29 2.04
CA HIS A 5 -14.96 13.96 2.50
C HIS A 5 -15.09 13.02 1.30
N LEU A 6 -14.38 11.89 1.35
CA LEU A 6 -14.60 10.73 0.50
C LEU A 6 -16.08 10.38 0.39
N PRO A 7 -16.56 9.80 -0.73
CA PRO A 7 -17.88 9.22 -0.79
C PRO A 7 -17.89 7.90 -0.02
N VAL A 8 -17.97 7.97 1.30
CA VAL A 8 -18.50 6.86 2.09
C VAL A 8 -19.98 6.78 1.75
N CYS A 9 -20.41 5.71 1.05
CA CYS A 9 -21.78 5.52 0.54
C CYS A 9 -22.82 6.00 1.59
N CYS A 10 -23.54 7.09 1.28
CA CYS A 10 -24.51 7.77 2.16
C CYS A 10 -25.86 7.03 2.23
N CYS A 11 -25.83 5.71 2.35
CA CYS A 11 -27.03 4.94 2.68
C CYS A 11 -26.96 4.62 4.18
N GLY A 12 -27.60 5.45 5.00
CA GLY A 12 -27.82 5.15 6.41
C GLY A 12 -28.86 4.05 6.56
N ASP A 13 -28.59 3.04 7.38
CA ASP A 13 -29.16 2.96 8.74
C ASP A 13 -29.09 1.52 9.28
N SER A 14 -28.19 1.29 10.24
CA SER A 14 -28.42 0.44 11.41
C SER A 14 -27.26 0.70 12.36
N GLY A 15 -27.53 1.03 13.63
CA GLY A 15 -26.56 1.42 14.66
C GLY A 15 -25.49 0.37 15.00
N ILE A 16 -24.62 0.11 14.04
CA ILE A 16 -23.31 -0.51 14.19
C ILE A 16 -22.36 0.67 14.27
N ASP A 17 -21.58 0.76 15.34
CA ASP A 17 -20.43 1.69 15.39
C ASP A 17 -19.67 1.53 14.08
N ARG A 18 -19.69 2.56 13.23
CA ARG A 18 -18.89 2.56 12.01
C ARG A 18 -17.45 2.48 12.46
N GLU A 19 -16.86 1.31 12.30
CA GLU A 19 -15.47 1.04 12.65
C GLU A 19 -14.59 2.11 11.99
N ASP A 20 -13.77 2.78 12.78
CA ASP A 20 -12.85 3.80 12.26
C ASP A 20 -11.87 3.12 11.28
N PRO A 21 -11.87 3.48 9.98
CA PRO A 21 -11.03 2.82 8.98
C PRO A 21 -9.55 2.84 9.34
N HIS A 22 -9.09 3.90 10.01
CA HIS A 22 -7.72 4.00 10.49
C HIS A 22 -7.41 2.96 11.56
N GLN A 23 -8.25 2.86 12.60
CA GLN A 23 -8.08 1.86 13.65
C GLN A 23 -8.20 0.42 13.13
N ALA A 24 -9.19 0.15 12.27
CA ALA A 24 -9.36 -1.17 11.67
C ALA A 24 -8.16 -1.58 10.80
N LEU A 25 -7.55 -0.62 10.12
CA LEU A 25 -6.34 -0.83 9.34
C LEU A 25 -5.14 -1.10 10.24
N LEU A 26 -4.99 -0.38 11.36
CA LEU A 26 -3.95 -0.69 12.34
C LEU A 26 -4.10 -2.10 12.91
N ASP A 27 -5.32 -2.50 13.28
CA ASP A 27 -5.60 -3.85 13.79
C ASP A 27 -5.26 -4.93 12.76
N THR A 28 -5.59 -4.66 11.48
CA THR A 28 -5.22 -5.51 10.34
C THR A 28 -3.70 -5.63 10.20
N ILE A 29 -2.99 -4.51 10.22
CA ILE A 29 -1.52 -4.48 10.09
C ILE A 29 -0.84 -5.19 11.27
N CYS A 30 -1.33 -5.00 12.50
CA CYS A 30 -0.82 -5.72 13.66
C CYS A 30 -0.99 -7.25 13.50
N GLY A 31 -2.10 -7.68 12.88
CA GLY A 31 -2.32 -9.07 12.49
C GLY A 31 -1.24 -9.62 11.55
N PHE A 32 -0.79 -8.83 10.56
CA PHE A 32 0.28 -9.24 9.64
C PHE A 32 1.61 -9.52 10.35
N TYR A 33 1.91 -8.78 11.42
CA TYR A 33 3.11 -9.02 12.21
C TYR A 33 3.03 -10.32 13.02
N VAL A 34 1.85 -10.65 13.57
CA VAL A 34 1.63 -11.93 14.24
C VAL A 34 1.72 -13.07 13.23
N GLU A 35 1.13 -12.91 12.04
CA GLU A 35 1.25 -13.91 10.97
C GLU A 35 2.71 -14.10 10.51
N ALA A 36 3.44 -13.01 10.29
CA ALA A 36 4.86 -13.09 9.95
C ALA A 36 5.69 -13.75 11.07
N LEU A 37 5.36 -13.48 12.34
CA LEU A 37 5.98 -14.12 13.50
C LEU A 37 5.75 -15.65 13.49
N ASP A 38 4.52 -16.09 13.25
CA ASP A 38 4.14 -17.52 13.20
C ASP A 38 4.83 -18.25 12.04
N ARG A 39 5.02 -17.56 10.91
CA ARG A 39 5.69 -18.09 9.72
C ARG A 39 7.20 -18.15 9.87
N LEU A 40 7.83 -17.30 10.69
CA LEU A 40 9.29 -17.30 10.87
C LEU A 40 9.73 -18.39 11.88
N PRO A 41 10.94 -18.99 11.72
CA PRO A 41 11.47 -20.04 12.60
C PRO A 41 11.95 -19.50 13.96
N ILE A 42 11.21 -18.60 14.60
CA ILE A 42 11.70 -17.77 15.71
C ILE A 42 12.02 -18.57 16.98
N ARG A 43 11.34 -19.70 17.19
CA ARG A 43 11.62 -20.61 18.32
C ARG A 43 13.00 -21.26 18.22
N ASP A 44 13.38 -21.68 17.02
CA ASP A 44 14.66 -22.37 16.77
C ASP A 44 15.76 -21.41 16.27
N TYR A 45 15.36 -20.25 15.75
CA TYR A 45 16.21 -19.25 15.12
C TYR A 45 15.68 -17.83 15.39
N PRO A 46 15.93 -17.28 16.60
CA PRO A 46 15.36 -16.01 17.04
C PRO A 46 15.93 -14.76 16.35
N ASN A 47 17.02 -14.89 15.58
CA ASN A 47 17.74 -13.77 14.97
C ASN A 47 16.85 -12.78 14.17
N PRO A 48 15.82 -13.21 13.42
CA PRO A 48 14.98 -12.29 12.66
C PRO A 48 14.09 -11.37 13.50
N ILE A 49 13.85 -11.65 14.79
CA ILE A 49 12.90 -10.86 15.61
C ILE A 49 13.26 -9.39 15.64
N HIS A 50 14.54 -9.06 15.85
CA HIS A 50 14.96 -7.67 15.90
C HIS A 50 14.71 -6.98 14.54
N CYS A 51 14.99 -7.67 13.44
CA CYS A 51 14.73 -7.16 12.10
C CYS A 51 13.24 -6.93 11.86
N LEU A 52 12.38 -7.80 12.39
CA LEU A 52 10.93 -7.70 12.25
C LEU A 52 10.43 -6.36 12.80
N SER A 53 10.88 -5.96 13.99
CA SER A 53 10.44 -4.70 14.61
C SER A 53 11.06 -3.44 14.00
N VAL A 54 12.29 -3.51 13.47
CA VAL A 54 13.01 -2.31 13.00
C VAL A 54 12.95 -2.10 11.50
N ALA A 55 12.80 -3.17 10.71
CA ALA A 55 12.89 -3.13 9.26
C ALA A 55 11.76 -3.89 8.56
N GLY A 56 11.10 -4.84 9.24
CA GLY A 56 10.04 -5.67 8.68
C GLY A 56 8.74 -4.92 8.47
N HIS A 57 8.67 -3.99 7.53
CA HIS A 57 7.46 -3.21 7.27
C HIS A 57 6.60 -3.82 6.16
N CYS A 58 5.28 -3.60 6.24
CA CYS A 58 4.30 -4.18 5.33
C CYS A 58 4.08 -3.40 4.01
N TYR A 59 4.65 -2.18 3.88
CA TYR A 59 4.70 -1.48 2.60
C TYR A 59 5.71 -2.16 1.66
N GLY A 60 5.56 -1.97 0.35
CA GLY A 60 6.34 -2.69 -0.67
C GLY A 60 5.42 -3.36 -1.67
N LEU A 61 5.96 -3.80 -2.80
CA LEU A 61 5.12 -4.26 -3.92
C LEU A 61 4.69 -5.74 -3.85
N LEU A 62 4.98 -6.45 -2.75
CA LEU A 62 4.39 -7.75 -2.46
C LEU A 62 3.13 -7.59 -1.59
N GLU A 63 2.46 -8.71 -1.34
CA GLU A 63 1.42 -8.74 -0.31
C GLU A 63 2.02 -8.40 1.09
N PRO A 64 1.22 -7.82 2.01
CA PRO A 64 1.70 -7.22 3.25
C PRO A 64 2.59 -8.12 4.13
N VAL A 65 2.23 -9.39 4.33
CA VAL A 65 2.97 -10.35 5.16
C VAL A 65 4.29 -10.74 4.50
N SER A 66 4.29 -10.93 3.17
CA SER A 66 5.51 -11.17 2.39
C SER A 66 6.45 -9.98 2.43
N ASN A 67 5.96 -8.74 2.36
CA ASN A 67 6.79 -7.55 2.56
C ASN A 67 7.45 -7.57 3.95
N VAL A 68 6.68 -7.84 5.01
CA VAL A 68 7.19 -7.93 6.38
C VAL A 68 8.31 -8.97 6.48
N ILE A 69 8.07 -10.19 5.99
CA ILE A 69 9.06 -11.29 6.03
C ILE A 69 10.28 -10.95 5.17
N LEU A 70 10.08 -10.48 3.94
CA LEU A 70 11.16 -10.16 3.01
C LEU A 70 12.06 -9.05 3.54
N HIS A 71 11.47 -7.97 4.08
CA HIS A 71 12.22 -6.86 4.65
C HIS A 71 12.99 -7.28 5.91
N ALA A 72 12.36 -8.03 6.81
CA ALA A 72 13.01 -8.54 8.01
C ALA A 72 14.19 -9.47 7.68
N THR A 73 14.00 -10.42 6.76
CA THR A 73 15.07 -11.35 6.35
C THR A 73 16.15 -10.66 5.53
N GLY A 74 15.78 -9.73 4.65
CA GLY A 74 16.69 -8.96 3.80
C GLY A 74 17.63 -8.04 4.60
N GLN A 75 17.20 -7.49 5.73
CA GLN A 75 18.06 -6.66 6.58
C GLN A 75 19.31 -7.41 7.06
N GLY A 76 19.19 -8.72 7.31
CA GLY A 76 20.27 -9.61 7.74
C GLY A 76 20.30 -9.82 9.25
N PRO A 77 20.99 -10.87 9.73
CA PRO A 77 20.83 -11.31 11.11
C PRO A 77 21.46 -10.30 12.09
N TYR A 78 20.65 -9.74 12.97
CA TYR A 78 21.14 -9.22 14.24
C TYR A 78 21.28 -10.41 15.19
N LYS A 79 22.46 -10.57 15.79
CA LYS A 79 22.62 -11.49 16.91
C LYS A 79 21.87 -10.89 18.09
N ARG A 80 20.74 -11.47 18.46
CA ARG A 80 20.11 -11.19 19.74
C ARG A 80 20.45 -12.33 20.70
N GLU A 81 20.86 -11.98 21.91
CA GLU A 81 21.01 -12.94 23.00
C GLU A 81 19.62 -13.35 23.52
N ASP A 82 19.56 -14.61 23.96
CA ASP A 82 18.44 -15.37 24.53
C ASP A 82 17.08 -14.65 24.63
N ILE A 83 16.12 -15.14 23.84
CA ILE A 83 14.72 -14.72 23.94
C ILE A 83 13.98 -15.65 24.89
N THR A 84 13.33 -15.04 25.88
CA THR A 84 12.51 -15.76 26.86
C THR A 84 11.16 -16.13 26.25
N THR A 85 10.56 -17.23 26.73
CA THR A 85 9.20 -17.63 26.35
C THR A 85 8.18 -16.53 26.64
N GLU A 86 8.30 -15.83 27.78
CA GLU A 86 7.43 -14.70 28.13
C GLU A 86 7.50 -13.56 27.10
N PHE A 87 8.68 -13.30 26.54
CA PHE A 87 8.83 -12.30 25.50
C PHE A 87 8.18 -12.75 24.18
N LEU A 88 8.31 -14.03 23.82
CA LEU A 88 7.60 -14.59 22.67
C LEU A 88 6.08 -14.47 22.84
N ASP A 89 5.54 -14.81 24.01
CA ASP A 89 4.10 -14.73 24.28
C ASP A 89 3.57 -13.28 24.12
N LYS A 90 4.36 -12.28 24.54
CA LYS A 90 4.03 -10.86 24.31
C LYS A 90 3.97 -10.52 22.82
N MET A 91 4.87 -11.05 22.00
CA MET A 91 4.89 -10.76 20.56
C MET A 91 3.75 -11.41 19.78
N HIS A 92 3.17 -12.53 20.26
CA HIS A 92 1.96 -13.10 19.65
C HIS A 92 0.71 -12.27 19.97
N SER A 93 0.83 -11.28 20.85
CA SER A 93 -0.24 -10.33 21.11
C SER A 93 -0.19 -9.19 20.10
N SER A 94 -1.26 -9.04 19.31
CA SER A 94 -1.38 -8.02 18.25
C SER A 94 -0.99 -6.61 18.72
N TRP A 95 -1.41 -6.19 19.91
CA TRP A 95 -1.08 -4.85 20.46
C TRP A 95 0.42 -4.58 20.62
N TYR A 96 1.27 -5.62 20.75
CA TYR A 96 2.72 -5.44 20.82
C TYR A 96 3.27 -4.73 19.59
N TRP A 97 2.63 -4.95 18.44
CA TRP A 97 3.05 -4.43 17.15
C TRP A 97 2.50 -3.05 16.83
N GLN A 98 1.75 -2.41 17.73
CA GLN A 98 1.05 -1.16 17.44
C GLN A 98 1.98 -0.06 16.90
N ASN A 99 3.11 0.20 17.55
CA ASN A 99 4.08 1.21 17.07
C ASN A 99 4.70 0.83 15.72
N THR A 100 4.94 -0.46 15.47
CA THR A 100 5.51 -0.93 14.20
C THR A 100 4.46 -0.88 13.08
N ALA A 101 3.19 -1.14 13.41
CA ALA A 101 2.05 -1.02 12.53
C ALA A 101 1.80 0.44 12.13
N GLU A 102 1.84 1.39 13.08
CA GLU A 102 1.75 2.83 12.83
C GLU A 102 2.81 3.28 11.83
N ARG A 103 4.09 2.93 12.07
CA ARG A 103 5.17 3.23 11.12
C ARG A 103 4.95 2.62 9.73
N SER A 104 4.36 1.43 9.67
CA SER A 104 4.06 0.80 8.39
C SER A 104 2.92 1.49 7.66
N LEU A 105 1.90 1.93 8.39
CA LEU A 105 0.79 2.72 7.88
C LEU A 105 1.27 4.09 7.37
N ASP A 106 2.18 4.75 8.08
CA ASP A 106 2.84 5.97 7.62
C ASP A 106 3.58 5.73 6.29
N GLY A 107 4.28 4.60 6.17
CA GLY A 107 4.91 4.16 4.93
C GLY A 107 3.91 3.94 3.78
N LEU A 108 2.83 3.20 4.04
CA LEU A 108 1.79 2.90 3.04
C LEU A 108 1.05 4.16 2.56
N THR A 109 0.63 5.02 3.48
CA THR A 109 -0.07 6.28 3.15
C THR A 109 0.84 7.23 2.40
N THR A 110 2.10 7.37 2.82
CA THR A 110 3.11 8.17 2.12
C THR A 110 3.41 7.62 0.73
N PHE A 111 3.46 6.30 0.57
CA PHE A 111 3.62 5.67 -0.74
C PHE A 111 2.50 6.10 -1.69
N LEU A 112 1.23 5.93 -1.29
CA LEU A 112 0.08 6.30 -2.12
C LEU A 112 0.03 7.79 -2.41
N MET A 113 0.22 8.65 -1.40
CA MET A 113 0.14 10.10 -1.58
C MET A 113 1.29 10.66 -2.41
N SER A 114 2.46 10.02 -2.41
CA SER A 114 3.59 10.42 -3.25
C SER A 114 3.42 9.99 -4.70
N GLY A 115 2.89 8.77 -4.93
CA GLY A 115 2.60 8.26 -6.27
C GLY A 115 1.39 8.96 -6.91
N TYR A 116 0.33 9.18 -6.13
CA TYR A 116 -0.91 9.84 -6.53
C TYR A 116 -1.06 11.15 -5.75
N ARG A 117 -0.34 12.19 -6.20
CA ARG A 117 -0.25 13.51 -5.54
C ARG A 117 -1.57 14.25 -5.29
N TYR A 118 -2.67 13.76 -5.87
CA TYR A 118 -4.02 14.30 -5.67
C TYR A 118 -4.75 13.67 -4.48
N LEU A 119 -4.22 12.60 -3.87
CA LEU A 119 -4.83 11.94 -2.73
C LEU A 119 -4.57 12.71 -1.42
N THR A 120 -5.62 12.90 -0.63
CA THR A 120 -5.50 13.28 0.79
C THR A 120 -5.15 12.07 1.66
N LEU A 121 -4.70 12.33 2.89
CA LEU A 121 -4.46 11.26 3.88
C LEU A 121 -5.72 10.41 4.12
N GLU A 122 -6.87 11.05 4.27
CA GLU A 122 -8.15 10.35 4.45
C GLU A 122 -8.44 9.42 3.27
N GLN A 123 -8.18 9.88 2.04
CA GLN A 123 -8.38 9.06 0.83
C GLN A 123 -7.42 7.87 0.79
N ALA A 124 -6.13 8.11 1.06
CA ALA A 124 -5.13 7.05 1.12
C ALA A 124 -5.50 5.98 2.17
N VAL A 125 -5.90 6.39 3.38
CA VAL A 125 -6.38 5.46 4.42
C VAL A 125 -7.63 4.70 3.95
N GLY A 126 -8.56 5.36 3.27
CA GLY A 126 -9.75 4.72 2.71
C GLY A 126 -9.43 3.62 1.70
N TYR A 127 -8.55 3.89 0.73
CA TYR A 127 -8.13 2.88 -0.26
C TYR A 127 -7.37 1.73 0.40
N LEU A 128 -6.48 2.03 1.34
CA LEU A 128 -5.74 1.01 2.08
C LEU A 128 -6.67 0.14 2.94
N TYR A 129 -7.68 0.72 3.57
CA TYR A 129 -8.69 -0.03 4.31
C TYR A 129 -9.45 -1.01 3.40
N LEU A 130 -9.91 -0.54 2.23
CA LEU A 130 -10.58 -1.39 1.23
C LEU A 130 -9.65 -2.50 0.70
N ALA A 131 -8.38 -2.19 0.52
CA ALA A 131 -7.35 -3.10 0.05
C ALA A 131 -6.73 -3.97 1.16
N LYS A 132 -7.18 -3.84 2.42
CA LYS A 132 -6.59 -4.52 3.58
C LYS A 132 -5.06 -4.30 3.70
N ALA A 133 -4.64 -3.05 3.55
CA ALA A 133 -3.24 -2.61 3.52
C ALA A 133 -2.36 -3.17 2.38
N ASP A 134 -2.94 -3.87 1.41
CA ASP A 134 -2.25 -4.29 0.20
C ASP A 134 -2.06 -3.10 -0.74
N ILE A 135 -0.81 -2.66 -0.92
CA ILE A 135 -0.52 -1.45 -1.70
C ILE A 135 -0.84 -1.63 -3.18
N TYR A 136 -0.65 -2.82 -3.74
CA TYR A 136 -0.89 -3.09 -5.15
C TYR A 136 -2.39 -3.04 -5.45
N LEU A 137 -3.21 -3.63 -4.59
CA LEU A 137 -4.67 -3.52 -4.70
C LEU A 137 -5.15 -2.08 -4.47
N ALA A 138 -4.52 -1.33 -3.55
CA ALA A 138 -4.87 0.06 -3.33
C ALA A 138 -4.56 0.93 -4.56
N MET A 139 -3.43 0.70 -5.23
CA MET A 139 -3.07 1.35 -6.49
C MET A 139 -4.10 1.05 -7.60
N ASP A 140 -4.46 -0.23 -7.78
CA ASP A 140 -5.49 -0.64 -8.74
C ASP A 140 -6.86 0.01 -8.46
N LEU A 141 -7.25 0.13 -7.19
CA LEU A 141 -8.47 0.84 -6.81
C LEU A 141 -8.43 2.34 -7.16
N VAL A 142 -7.31 3.00 -6.90
CA VAL A 142 -7.11 4.42 -7.22
C VAL A 142 -7.19 4.65 -8.73
N GLU A 143 -6.52 3.81 -9.52
CA GLU A 143 -6.48 3.91 -10.99
C GLU A 143 -7.87 3.68 -11.60
N ARG A 144 -8.58 2.64 -11.16
CA ARG A 144 -9.95 2.37 -11.64
C ARG A 144 -10.93 3.50 -11.30
N GLU A 145 -10.83 4.09 -10.11
CA GLU A 145 -11.68 5.21 -9.74
C GLU A 145 -11.36 6.45 -10.57
N PHE A 146 -10.07 6.73 -10.79
CA PHE A 146 -9.63 7.82 -11.65
C PHE A 146 -10.17 7.66 -13.08
N ASP A 147 -10.02 6.48 -13.68
CA ASP A 147 -10.52 6.21 -15.04
C ASP A 147 -12.04 6.30 -15.15
N THR A 148 -12.76 5.87 -14.11
CA THR A 148 -14.23 5.95 -14.07
C THR A 148 -14.72 7.40 -13.94
N GLN A 149 -14.00 8.25 -13.22
CA GLN A 149 -14.33 9.66 -13.04
C GLN A 149 -13.88 10.53 -14.22
N CYS A 150 -12.82 10.12 -14.93
CA CYS A 150 -12.24 10.81 -16.08
C CYS A 150 -12.67 10.21 -17.42
N LEU A 151 -13.97 10.04 -17.65
CA LEU A 151 -14.56 9.82 -18.98
C LEU A 151 -14.47 11.08 -19.87
N VAL A 152 -13.28 11.68 -19.97
CA VAL A 152 -12.97 12.70 -20.98
C VAL A 152 -12.30 11.96 -22.12
N GLU A 153 -12.99 11.90 -23.26
CA GLU A 153 -12.65 11.20 -24.50
C GLU A 153 -11.29 11.58 -25.12
N GLU A 154 -10.48 12.43 -24.47
CA GLU A 154 -9.21 12.97 -24.97
C GLU A 154 -8.23 13.40 -23.86
N ALA A 155 -8.35 12.89 -22.63
CA ALA A 155 -7.24 13.00 -21.68
C ALA A 155 -6.21 11.93 -22.05
N LEU A 156 -5.07 12.35 -22.58
CA LEU A 156 -3.88 11.50 -22.71
C LEU A 156 -3.71 10.79 -21.36
N LEU A 157 -3.99 9.48 -21.31
CA LEU A 157 -3.53 8.62 -20.23
C LEU A 157 -2.09 9.05 -19.94
N PRO A 158 -1.68 9.30 -18.68
CA PRO A 158 -0.26 9.36 -18.40
C PRO A 158 0.31 8.05 -18.93
N SER A 159 0.95 8.12 -20.10
CA SER A 159 1.69 7.02 -20.70
C SER A 159 2.82 6.81 -19.73
N PHE A 160 2.58 5.96 -18.74
CA PHE A 160 3.63 5.39 -17.92
C PHE A 160 4.45 4.54 -18.89
N ASP A 161 5.41 5.19 -19.54
CA ASP A 161 6.59 4.50 -20.03
C ASP A 161 7.12 3.65 -18.86
N ASP A 162 7.49 2.39 -19.10
CA ASP A 162 7.89 1.46 -18.04
C ASP A 162 8.98 2.09 -17.15
N ASP A 163 9.85 2.91 -17.75
CA ASP A 163 10.89 3.69 -17.09
C ASP A 163 10.34 4.78 -16.15
N ALA A 164 9.27 5.48 -16.55
CA ALA A 164 8.64 6.53 -15.74
C ALA A 164 7.85 5.94 -14.55
N TRP A 165 7.25 4.77 -14.75
CA TRP A 165 6.60 3.99 -13.69
C TRP A 165 7.61 3.54 -12.63
N ILE A 166 8.74 2.97 -13.06
CA ILE A 166 9.81 2.53 -12.17
C ILE A 166 10.38 3.70 -11.36
N LEU A 167 10.58 4.86 -11.98
CA LEU A 167 11.04 6.06 -11.28
C LEU A 167 10.03 6.54 -10.22
N THR A 168 8.73 6.49 -10.54
CA THR A 168 7.67 6.87 -9.59
C THR A 168 7.63 5.90 -8.41
N ILE A 169 7.65 4.59 -8.65
CA ILE A 169 7.73 3.56 -7.61
C ILE A 169 8.95 3.76 -6.73
N LYS A 170 10.11 4.03 -7.34
CA LYS A 170 11.37 4.23 -6.61
C LYS A 170 11.26 5.39 -5.62
N ASP A 171 10.74 6.53 -6.06
CA ASP A 171 10.56 7.71 -5.21
C ASP A 171 9.50 7.45 -4.13
N SER A 172 8.38 6.80 -4.47
CA SER A 172 7.33 6.44 -3.51
C SER A 172 7.82 5.46 -2.44
N LEU A 173 8.60 4.44 -2.81
CA LEU A 173 9.24 3.55 -1.85
C LEU A 173 10.25 4.26 -0.96
N MET A 174 11.01 5.20 -1.51
CA MET A 174 11.96 5.99 -0.74
C MET A 174 11.22 6.82 0.33
N TYR A 175 10.18 7.56 -0.06
CA TYR A 175 9.39 8.35 0.88
C TYR A 175 8.69 7.46 1.92
N ALA A 176 8.13 6.32 1.51
CA ALA A 176 7.55 5.35 2.41
C ALA A 176 8.55 4.86 3.46
N ALA A 177 9.76 4.50 3.04
CA ALA A 177 10.81 4.04 3.94
C ALA A 177 11.30 5.13 4.89
N MET A 178 11.34 6.39 4.45
CA MET A 178 11.66 7.53 5.31
C MET A 178 10.56 7.78 6.35
N ALA A 179 9.29 7.79 5.93
CA ALA A 179 8.14 7.98 6.81
C ALA A 179 8.03 6.86 7.85
N ALA A 180 8.32 5.62 7.44
CA ALA A 180 8.35 4.47 8.33
C ALA A 180 9.62 4.38 9.20
N GLU A 181 10.53 5.36 9.15
CA GLU A 181 11.81 5.38 9.88
C GLU A 181 12.68 4.13 9.63
N HIS A 182 12.67 3.60 8.41
CA HIS A 182 13.42 2.39 8.07
C HIS A 182 14.94 2.62 8.23
N PRO A 183 15.70 1.67 8.83
CA PRO A 183 17.11 1.86 9.16
C PRO A 183 18.03 2.00 7.95
N ASN A 184 17.58 1.57 6.76
CA ASN A 184 18.33 1.69 5.52
C ASN A 184 17.38 1.81 4.31
N PRO A 185 16.82 3.01 4.05
CA PRO A 185 15.87 3.22 2.94
C PRO A 185 16.46 2.88 1.58
N ASP A 186 17.71 3.26 1.32
CA ASP A 186 18.40 3.00 0.04
C ASP A 186 18.47 1.52 -0.29
N ARG A 187 18.79 0.69 0.71
CA ARG A 187 18.85 -0.76 0.52
C ARG A 187 17.49 -1.35 0.21
N LEU A 188 16.43 -0.89 0.87
CA LEU A 188 15.07 -1.35 0.60
C LEU A 188 14.65 -1.01 -0.82
N VAL A 189 14.88 0.24 -1.25
CA VAL A 189 14.59 0.69 -2.62
C VAL A 189 15.38 -0.14 -3.62
N ALA A 190 16.67 -0.38 -3.38
CA ALA A 190 17.49 -1.23 -4.24
C ALA A 190 16.92 -2.65 -4.37
N LEU A 191 16.45 -3.27 -3.28
CA LEU A 191 15.82 -4.60 -3.35
C LEU A 191 14.56 -4.62 -4.22
N ALA A 192 13.76 -3.54 -4.19
CA ALA A 192 12.54 -3.46 -4.97
C ALA A 192 12.80 -3.11 -6.45
N THR A 193 13.82 -2.32 -6.75
CA THR A 193 14.08 -1.79 -8.10
C THR A 193 15.22 -2.48 -8.85
N GLU A 194 15.86 -3.49 -8.27
CA GLU A 194 16.88 -4.29 -8.95
C GLU A 194 16.33 -5.64 -9.42
N THR A 195 17.01 -6.20 -10.40
CA THR A 195 16.70 -7.50 -10.98
C THR A 195 17.55 -8.61 -10.36
N PHE A 196 16.92 -9.77 -10.16
CA PHE A 196 17.51 -10.96 -9.57
C PHE A 196 17.45 -12.13 -10.54
N VAL A 197 18.37 -13.08 -10.41
CA VAL A 197 18.33 -14.33 -11.20
C VAL A 197 16.95 -14.98 -11.05
N ALA A 198 16.33 -15.39 -12.16
CA ALA A 198 14.95 -15.92 -12.15
C ALA A 198 14.77 -17.08 -11.15
N ASP A 199 15.73 -18.00 -11.09
CA ASP A 199 15.75 -19.10 -10.13
C ASP A 199 15.78 -18.62 -8.67
N HIS A 200 16.44 -17.50 -8.36
CA HIS A 200 16.42 -16.91 -7.01
C HIS A 200 15.03 -16.34 -6.69
N VAL A 201 14.41 -15.64 -7.65
CA VAL A 201 13.06 -15.09 -7.51
C VAL A 201 12.05 -16.21 -7.28
N ASP A 202 12.10 -17.28 -8.08
CA ASP A 202 11.20 -18.42 -7.98
C ASP A 202 11.37 -19.17 -6.63
N ARG A 203 12.60 -19.30 -6.13
CA ARG A 203 12.85 -19.86 -4.80
C ARG A 203 12.34 -18.98 -3.68
N ILE A 204 12.58 -17.67 -3.73
CA ILE A 204 12.03 -16.72 -2.74
C ILE A 204 10.50 -16.82 -2.76
N ALA A 205 9.88 -16.88 -3.93
CA ALA A 205 8.44 -17.08 -4.08
C ALA A 205 7.95 -18.35 -3.39
N ALA A 206 8.65 -19.47 -3.59
CA ALA A 206 8.29 -20.74 -2.99
C ALA A 206 8.33 -20.64 -1.46
N TRP A 207 9.39 -20.04 -0.89
CA TRP A 207 9.50 -19.84 0.55
C TRP A 207 8.44 -18.90 1.11
N LEU A 208 8.18 -17.79 0.43
CA LEU A 208 7.14 -16.83 0.83
C LEU A 208 5.70 -17.36 0.66
N ARG A 209 5.48 -18.54 0.07
CA ARG A 209 4.18 -19.22 0.10
C ARG A 209 4.04 -20.26 1.21
N THR A 210 5.12 -20.55 1.93
CA THR A 210 5.07 -21.52 3.03
C THR A 210 4.45 -20.92 4.28
N ASP A 211 3.64 -21.74 4.98
CA ASP A 211 3.07 -21.42 6.29
C ASP A 211 4.13 -21.35 7.40
N GLN A 212 5.28 -21.99 7.20
CA GLN A 212 6.38 -21.97 8.15
C GLN A 212 7.73 -22.09 7.44
N LEU A 213 8.54 -21.05 7.56
CA LEU A 213 9.91 -20.99 7.09
C LEU A 213 10.82 -21.72 8.09
N CYS A 214 11.82 -22.43 7.58
CA CYS A 214 12.90 -22.97 8.38
C CYS A 214 14.11 -22.01 8.38
N LYS A 215 15.08 -22.24 9.26
CA LYS A 215 16.32 -21.45 9.30
C LYS A 215 17.02 -21.38 7.94
N VAL A 216 17.08 -22.50 7.21
CA VAL A 216 17.72 -22.57 5.89
C VAL A 216 17.02 -21.63 4.91
N ALA A 217 15.68 -21.60 4.91
CA ALA A 217 14.91 -20.69 4.06
C ALA A 217 15.24 -19.21 4.36
N VAL A 218 15.33 -18.84 5.64
CA VAL A 218 15.68 -17.46 6.05
C VAL A 218 17.10 -17.08 5.56
N ASP A 219 18.07 -17.96 5.79
CA ASP A 219 19.46 -17.72 5.39
C ASP A 219 19.61 -17.70 3.85
N ASP A 220 18.82 -18.52 3.13
CA ASP A 220 18.78 -18.57 1.66
C ASP A 220 18.09 -17.36 1.05
N ILE A 221 17.00 -16.86 1.63
CA ILE A 221 16.36 -15.61 1.20
C ILE A 221 17.36 -14.47 1.36
N TYR A 222 17.98 -14.34 2.54
CA TYR A 222 19.00 -13.30 2.79
C TYR A 222 20.15 -13.38 1.76
N SER A 223 20.68 -14.58 1.53
CA SER A 223 21.78 -14.79 0.59
C SER A 223 21.36 -14.47 -0.85
N SER A 224 20.14 -14.84 -1.24
CA SER A 224 19.58 -14.56 -2.56
C SER A 224 19.39 -13.05 -2.78
N LEU A 225 18.90 -12.32 -1.78
CA LEU A 225 18.73 -10.87 -1.83
C LEU A 225 20.08 -10.13 -1.86
N LYS A 226 21.12 -10.69 -1.24
CA LYS A 226 22.44 -10.07 -1.15
C LYS A 226 23.32 -10.33 -2.38
N TYR A 227 23.27 -11.53 -2.92
CA TYR A 227 24.22 -12.00 -3.94
C TYR A 227 23.55 -12.39 -5.26
N GLY A 228 22.22 -12.42 -5.32
CA GLY A 228 21.46 -12.91 -6.47
C GLY A 228 21.15 -11.92 -7.57
N ARG A 229 21.79 -10.75 -7.57
CA ARG A 229 21.51 -9.68 -8.54
C ARG A 229 21.98 -10.09 -9.94
N ALA A 230 21.17 -9.82 -10.96
CA ALA A 230 21.51 -10.14 -12.35
C ALA A 230 20.90 -9.08 -13.30
N PRO A 231 21.68 -8.43 -14.19
CA PRO A 231 21.17 -7.38 -15.08
C PRO A 231 19.94 -7.80 -15.90
N ASP A 232 19.96 -9.01 -16.47
CA ASP A 232 18.86 -9.58 -17.28
C ASP A 232 17.91 -10.46 -16.44
N GLY A 233 17.78 -10.14 -15.15
CA GLY A 233 16.97 -10.88 -14.18
C GLY A 233 15.49 -10.48 -14.17
N ARG A 234 14.80 -10.90 -13.10
CA ARG A 234 13.40 -10.54 -12.81
C ARG A 234 13.35 -9.68 -11.56
N TYR A 235 12.39 -8.77 -11.49
CA TYR A 235 12.10 -8.02 -10.27
C TYR A 235 11.44 -8.91 -9.22
N LEU A 236 11.66 -8.60 -7.93
CA LEU A 236 10.98 -9.30 -6.84
C LEU A 236 9.47 -9.05 -6.85
N TYR A 237 9.02 -7.88 -7.28
CA TYR A 237 7.59 -7.57 -7.33
C TYR A 237 6.82 -8.30 -8.46
N ASN A 238 7.53 -9.01 -9.34
CA ASN A 238 6.88 -9.95 -10.26
C ASN A 238 6.27 -11.15 -9.53
N LEU A 239 6.55 -11.31 -8.24
CA LEU A 239 5.95 -12.29 -7.37
C LEU A 239 4.48 -11.93 -7.09
N ARG A 240 3.58 -12.27 -8.02
CA ARG A 240 2.14 -12.32 -7.77
C ARG A 240 1.83 -13.53 -6.89
N LEU A 241 2.14 -13.44 -5.61
CA LEU A 241 1.93 -14.56 -4.68
C LEU A 241 0.44 -14.85 -4.45
N SER A 242 -0.41 -13.84 -4.63
CA SER A 242 -1.83 -13.89 -4.20
C SER A 242 -2.82 -13.16 -5.11
N TYR A 243 -2.37 -12.49 -6.17
CA TYR A 243 -3.27 -11.70 -7.02
C TYR A 243 -3.93 -12.60 -8.08
N PRO A 244 -5.27 -12.73 -8.11
CA PRO A 244 -5.92 -13.34 -9.25
C PRO A 244 -5.58 -12.53 -10.50
N ASP A 245 -5.36 -13.20 -11.63
CA ASP A 245 -5.23 -12.51 -12.90
C ASP A 245 -6.51 -11.69 -13.13
N THR A 246 -6.33 -10.38 -13.24
CA THR A 246 -7.39 -9.37 -13.34
C THR A 246 -8.27 -9.52 -14.58
N ASP A 247 -7.92 -10.44 -15.49
CA ASP A 247 -8.71 -10.77 -16.69
C ASP A 247 -9.93 -11.64 -16.38
N ASP A 248 -9.90 -12.46 -15.31
CA ASP A 248 -10.98 -13.41 -14.99
C ASP A 248 -11.80 -13.02 -13.75
N ALA A 249 -11.31 -12.08 -12.95
CA ALA A 249 -12.04 -11.57 -11.79
C ALA A 249 -12.58 -10.17 -12.08
N VAL A 250 -13.85 -10.11 -12.52
CA VAL A 250 -14.72 -9.02 -12.10
C VAL A 250 -14.73 -9.08 -10.58
N VAL A 251 -13.81 -8.38 -9.94
CA VAL A 251 -13.98 -8.00 -8.54
C VAL A 251 -15.36 -7.34 -8.56
N PRO A 252 -16.35 -7.88 -7.82
CA PRO A 252 -17.56 -7.12 -7.63
C PRO A 252 -17.11 -5.90 -6.87
N VAL A 253 -16.83 -4.81 -7.60
CA VAL A 253 -17.05 -3.46 -7.12
C VAL A 253 -18.40 -3.58 -6.48
N ALA A 254 -18.43 -3.57 -5.14
CA ALA A 254 -19.67 -3.70 -4.41
C ALA A 254 -20.63 -2.74 -5.10
N SER A 255 -21.63 -3.30 -5.79
CA SER A 255 -22.53 -2.49 -6.57
C SER A 255 -23.28 -1.67 -5.52
N CYS A 256 -22.83 -0.44 -5.21
CA CYS A 256 -23.75 0.54 -4.64
C CYS A 256 -24.78 0.68 -5.77
N GLN A 257 -25.89 -0.06 -5.66
CA GLN A 257 -26.98 -0.16 -6.65
C GLN A 257 -27.74 1.18 -6.83
N ASN A 258 -27.10 2.31 -6.52
CA ASN A 258 -27.67 3.65 -6.61
C ASN A 258 -26.62 4.61 -7.20
N LEU A 259 -26.23 4.39 -8.46
CA LEU A 259 -25.34 5.27 -9.23
C LEU A 259 -25.96 6.65 -9.58
N ASN A 260 -27.13 7.00 -9.04
CA ASN A 260 -27.83 8.25 -9.36
C ASN A 260 -27.64 9.38 -8.33
N THR A 261 -26.81 9.22 -7.29
CA THR A 261 -26.70 10.24 -6.22
C THR A 261 -25.32 10.78 -5.92
N CYS A 262 -24.26 10.35 -6.62
CA CYS A 262 -22.91 10.89 -6.44
C CYS A 262 -22.48 11.74 -7.64
N THR A 263 -23.19 12.84 -7.89
CA THR A 263 -22.66 13.95 -8.70
C THR A 263 -22.12 15.03 -7.77
N HIS A 264 -20.79 15.18 -7.73
CA HIS A 264 -20.16 16.44 -7.34
C HIS A 264 -20.53 17.52 -8.37
N ARG A 265 -21.75 18.05 -8.29
CA ARG A 265 -22.12 19.28 -8.96
C ARG A 265 -21.69 20.43 -8.05
N CYS A 266 -20.42 20.79 -8.11
CA CYS A 266 -19.89 21.98 -7.43
C CYS A 266 -20.50 23.23 -8.10
N SER A 267 -21.65 23.70 -7.60
CA SER A 267 -22.44 24.80 -8.18
C SER A 267 -21.81 26.19 -8.01
N SER A 268 -20.59 26.29 -7.49
CA SER A 268 -19.84 27.55 -7.36
C SER A 268 -18.79 27.77 -8.45
N LEU A 269 -18.58 26.83 -9.37
CA LEU A 269 -17.66 26.97 -10.52
C LEU A 269 -18.37 26.93 -11.89
N LEU A 270 -19.70 26.90 -11.91
CA LEU A 270 -20.55 26.87 -13.12
C LEU A 270 -21.42 28.13 -13.27
N LYS A 271 -20.99 29.27 -12.72
CA LYS A 271 -21.54 30.57 -13.09
C LYS A 271 -20.42 31.45 -13.61
N ASP A 272 -19.97 31.15 -14.82
CA ASP A 272 -19.49 32.15 -15.77
C ASP A 272 -19.33 31.48 -17.13
N GLN A 273 -20.46 31.34 -17.83
CA GLN A 273 -20.54 31.44 -19.30
C GLN A 273 -22.00 31.22 -19.72
N GLN A 274 -22.78 32.31 -19.77
CA GLN A 274 -23.72 32.63 -20.86
C GLN A 274 -24.65 33.79 -20.48
N ALA A 275 -24.17 35.00 -20.81
CA ALA A 275 -25.00 36.08 -21.33
C ALA A 275 -24.09 36.78 -22.35
N GLY A 276 -24.20 36.51 -23.66
CA GLY A 276 -25.37 36.97 -24.42
C GLY A 276 -25.27 38.48 -24.57
N TRP A 277 -24.28 38.97 -25.32
CA TRP A 277 -24.23 40.36 -25.74
C TRP A 277 -25.21 40.53 -26.88
N ASP A 278 -26.47 40.84 -26.54
CA ASP A 278 -27.37 41.54 -27.44
C ASP A 278 -28.25 42.49 -26.61
N SER A 279 -28.17 43.75 -27.02
CA SER A 279 -29.17 44.81 -26.90
C SER A 279 -29.38 45.56 -25.57
N GLU A 280 -29.08 46.87 -25.69
CA GLU A 280 -29.83 48.01 -25.16
C GLU A 280 -29.91 48.22 -23.65
N VAL A 281 -28.95 48.99 -23.14
CA VAL A 281 -29.16 49.79 -21.91
C VAL A 281 -29.58 51.19 -22.34
N SER A 282 -30.87 51.50 -22.17
CA SER A 282 -31.36 52.89 -22.04
C SER A 282 -31.37 53.28 -20.55
N PRO A 283 -31.17 54.58 -20.22
CA PRO A 283 -30.88 55.04 -18.87
C PRO A 283 -32.13 55.51 -18.12
N CYS A 284 -32.25 55.13 -16.84
CA CYS A 284 -33.14 55.78 -15.88
C CYS A 284 -32.33 55.90 -14.57
N ASP A 285 -31.76 57.07 -14.25
CA ASP A 285 -32.36 58.21 -13.54
C ASP A 285 -32.85 57.93 -12.11
N TYR A 286 -32.21 58.66 -11.19
CA TYR A 286 -32.59 59.20 -9.88
C TYR A 286 -33.80 58.64 -9.11
N GLY A 287 -33.55 58.37 -7.82
CA GLY A 287 -34.52 58.26 -6.73
C GLY A 287 -33.84 57.96 -5.41
#